data_AF-A0A7Z9LS38-F1
#
_entry.id   AF-A0A7Z9LS38-F1
#
_cell.length_a   1.000
_cell.length_b   1.000
_cell.length_c   1.000
_cell.angle_alpha   90.00
_cell.angle_beta   90.00
_cell.angle_gamma   90.00
#
_symmetry.space_group_name_H-M   'P 1'
#
loop_
_entity.id
_entity.type
_entity.pdbx_description
1 polymer ?
#
loop_
_entity_poly.entity_id
_entity_poly.type
_entity_poly.pdbx_seq_one_letter_code
_entity_poly.pdbx_strand_id
1 'polypeptide(L)'
;MQMKPGSEVVHHIVVFSDDYNIESMGFPMGMLGGTGPGTDATIFPEGYGRSLEAGTMLTFNMHYHKESGPGTGMWDQSAIGFVFHDKPIHHAVSWGAVGTMAITIPAYADNHEVVAQEVFSEETTLLALFPHTHLRGKASKYTAYYPDGTEEVLLDVPNYDFNWQTNYVFKEPKQIPAGTRIKVQMWYDNSEERAELAGIDPSRTIHFGQPTTDEMMFGWIDYTTEKVSQSDD
;
A
#
# COMPACT_ATOMS: atom_id res chain seq x y z
N MET A 1 6.26 -4.08 -13.11
CA MET A 1 6.00 -2.67 -13.51
C MET A 1 6.86 -1.76 -12.65
N GLN A 2 7.38 -0.66 -13.19
CA GLN A 2 8.20 0.28 -12.42
C GLN A 2 7.83 1.72 -12.75
N MET A 3 7.68 2.57 -11.74
CA MET A 3 7.60 4.01 -11.91
C MET A 3 8.95 4.65 -11.62
N LYS A 4 9.28 5.71 -12.35
CA LYS A 4 10.50 6.49 -12.17
C LYS A 4 10.13 7.96 -12.00
N PRO A 5 10.32 8.54 -10.80
CA PRO A 5 10.26 9.98 -10.59
C PRO A 5 11.17 10.74 -11.56
N GLY A 6 10.64 11.79 -12.19
CA GLY A 6 11.37 12.64 -13.12
C GLY A 6 12.08 13.81 -12.44
N SER A 7 11.78 14.06 -11.17
CA SER A 7 12.32 15.15 -10.37
C SER A 7 12.31 14.79 -8.87
N GLU A 8 13.12 15.49 -8.09
CA GLU A 8 13.23 15.29 -6.64
C GLU A 8 11.98 15.73 -5.84
N VAL A 9 11.08 16.48 -6.49
CA VAL A 9 9.86 17.00 -5.86
C VAL A 9 8.68 16.04 -5.99
N VAL A 10 8.82 14.94 -6.71
CA VAL A 10 7.79 13.88 -6.76
C VAL A 10 7.88 13.07 -5.48
N HIS A 11 6.85 13.18 -4.65
CA HIS A 11 6.75 12.44 -3.41
C HIS A 11 6.19 11.03 -3.63
N HIS A 12 5.12 10.90 -4.42
CA HIS A 12 4.68 9.58 -4.90
C HIS A 12 3.98 9.67 -6.25
N ILE A 13 3.98 8.55 -6.97
CA ILE A 13 3.21 8.32 -8.20
C ILE A 13 2.29 7.15 -7.93
N VAL A 14 1.02 7.31 -8.20
CA VAL A 14 0.05 6.23 -8.22
C VAL A 14 -0.51 6.10 -9.63
N VAL A 15 -0.55 4.88 -10.16
CA VAL A 15 -1.11 4.61 -11.49
C VAL A 15 -2.37 3.79 -11.37
N PHE A 16 -3.42 4.28 -12.02
CA PHE A 16 -4.72 3.65 -12.11
C PHE A 16 -5.00 3.21 -13.55
N SER A 17 -5.77 2.14 -13.74
CA SER A 17 -6.44 1.84 -15.01
C SER A 17 -7.87 2.39 -14.99
N ASP A 18 -8.28 3.09 -16.05
CA ASP A 18 -9.52 3.90 -16.11
C ASP A 18 -10.84 3.12 -16.24
N ASP A 19 -10.88 1.86 -15.81
CA ASP A 19 -12.16 1.22 -15.49
C ASP A 19 -12.85 1.88 -14.28
N TYR A 20 -12.20 2.83 -13.59
CA TYR A 20 -12.76 3.44 -12.38
C TYR A 20 -12.56 4.96 -12.26
N ASN A 21 -13.67 5.63 -11.97
CA ASN A 21 -13.72 7.06 -11.72
C ASN A 21 -13.19 7.38 -10.31
N ILE A 22 -11.98 7.96 -10.25
CA ILE A 22 -11.21 8.34 -9.04
C ILE A 22 -12.01 9.23 -8.07
N GLU A 23 -13.09 9.87 -8.52
CA GLU A 23 -13.93 10.73 -7.67
C GLU A 23 -14.98 9.97 -6.83
N SER A 24 -15.25 8.69 -7.11
CA SER A 24 -16.55 8.10 -6.71
C SER A 24 -16.56 7.21 -5.47
N MET A 25 -15.44 6.69 -4.98
CA MET A 25 -15.44 5.81 -3.80
C MET A 25 -14.13 6.01 -3.03
N GLY A 26 -14.19 6.28 -1.73
CA GLY A 26 -13.04 6.55 -0.85
C GLY A 26 -12.06 5.37 -0.64
N PHE A 27 -11.96 4.45 -1.60
CA PHE A 27 -11.00 3.36 -1.69
C PHE A 27 -10.44 3.31 -3.12
N PRO A 28 -9.11 3.29 -3.33
CA PRO A 28 -8.52 3.27 -4.66
C PRO A 28 -8.66 1.87 -5.30
N MET A 29 -9.82 1.59 -5.89
CA MET A 29 -10.05 0.42 -6.75
C MET A 29 -9.49 0.71 -8.15
N GLY A 30 -8.79 -0.25 -8.76
CA GLY A 30 -8.16 -0.10 -10.08
C GLY A 30 -6.72 0.43 -10.07
N MET A 31 -6.06 0.46 -8.91
CA MET A 31 -4.65 0.85 -8.80
C MET A 31 -3.74 -0.27 -9.33
N LEU A 32 -2.99 0.03 -10.39
CA LEU A 32 -2.02 -0.88 -11.00
C LEU A 32 -0.70 -0.93 -10.22
N GLY A 33 -0.46 0.07 -9.37
CA GLY A 33 0.68 0.13 -8.45
C GLY A 33 1.01 1.58 -8.11
N GLY A 34 2.03 1.78 -7.28
CA GLY A 34 2.57 3.09 -6.97
C GLY A 34 4.03 3.04 -6.56
N THR A 35 4.68 4.19 -6.56
CA THR A 35 6.02 4.40 -5.99
C THR A 35 5.96 5.56 -5.01
N GLY A 36 6.60 5.41 -3.87
CA GLY A 36 6.99 6.48 -2.95
C GLY A 36 8.48 6.34 -2.58
N PRO A 37 8.96 7.08 -1.58
CA PRO A 37 10.32 6.90 -1.08
C PRO A 37 10.51 5.46 -0.56
N GLY A 38 11.58 4.81 -1.03
CA GLY A 38 11.93 3.44 -0.64
C GLY A 38 11.14 2.32 -1.35
N THR A 39 10.28 2.64 -2.32
CA THR A 39 9.57 1.62 -3.11
C THR A 39 10.42 1.13 -4.27
N ASP A 40 10.67 -0.18 -4.33
CA ASP A 40 11.29 -0.83 -5.50
C ASP A 40 10.25 -1.22 -6.57
N ALA A 41 10.74 -1.65 -7.73
CA ALA A 41 9.88 -2.17 -8.79
C ALA A 41 9.07 -3.39 -8.31
N THR A 42 7.80 -3.46 -8.70
CA THR A 42 7.00 -4.67 -8.48
C THR A 42 7.43 -5.74 -9.49
N ILE A 43 8.02 -6.81 -8.97
CA ILE A 43 8.44 -8.00 -9.70
C ILE A 43 7.63 -9.18 -9.16
N PHE A 44 6.88 -9.84 -10.03
CA PHE A 44 6.14 -11.04 -9.66
C PHE A 44 6.95 -12.31 -9.94
N PRO A 45 6.73 -13.40 -9.20
CA PRO A 45 7.28 -14.70 -9.54
C PRO A 45 6.84 -15.17 -10.94
N GLU A 46 7.55 -16.13 -11.51
CA GLU A 46 7.16 -16.73 -12.79
C GLU A 46 5.71 -17.27 -12.74
N GLY A 47 4.93 -17.01 -13.79
CA GLY A 47 3.51 -17.40 -13.87
C GLY A 47 2.53 -16.42 -13.20
N TYR A 48 3.01 -15.48 -12.38
CA TYR A 48 2.20 -14.42 -11.75
C TYR A 48 2.31 -13.11 -12.52
N GLY A 49 1.20 -12.40 -12.65
CA GLY A 49 1.21 -11.05 -13.20
C GLY A 49 -0.12 -10.34 -13.05
N ARG A 50 -0.13 -9.03 -13.34
CA ARG A 50 -1.38 -8.25 -13.45
C ARG A 50 -1.82 -8.23 -14.89
N SER A 51 -3.12 -8.38 -15.14
CA SER A 51 -3.68 -8.19 -16.48
C SER A 51 -3.68 -6.70 -16.82
N LEU A 52 -3.27 -6.36 -18.05
CA LEU A 52 -3.39 -5.03 -18.62
C LEU A 52 -3.82 -5.18 -20.08
N GLU A 53 -5.07 -4.83 -20.37
CA GLU A 53 -5.64 -5.02 -21.70
C GLU A 53 -5.19 -3.95 -22.69
N ALA A 54 -5.15 -4.31 -23.97
CA ALA A 54 -4.85 -3.35 -25.02
C ALA A 54 -5.96 -2.30 -25.09
N GLY A 55 -5.58 -1.02 -25.01
CA GLY A 55 -6.53 0.09 -25.02
C GLY A 55 -6.95 0.58 -23.63
N THR A 56 -6.49 -0.07 -22.55
CA THR A 56 -6.65 0.47 -21.19
C THR A 56 -6.00 1.86 -21.10
N MET A 57 -6.79 2.84 -20.66
CA MET A 57 -6.28 4.18 -20.34
C MET A 57 -5.67 4.16 -18.93
N LEU A 58 -4.55 4.87 -18.77
CA LEU A 58 -3.79 4.93 -17.54
C LEU A 58 -3.84 6.34 -16.97
N THR A 59 -4.34 6.47 -15.75
CA THR A 59 -4.32 7.74 -15.02
C THR A 59 -3.15 7.78 -14.04
N PHE A 60 -2.38 8.87 -14.12
CA PHE A 60 -1.26 9.16 -13.23
C PHE A 60 -1.72 10.15 -12.17
N ASN A 61 -1.80 9.70 -10.92
CA ASN A 61 -1.95 10.57 -9.78
C ASN A 61 -0.55 10.92 -9.26
N MET A 62 -0.16 12.18 -9.47
CA MET A 62 1.14 12.71 -9.12
C MET A 62 1.03 13.53 -7.85
N HIS A 63 1.73 13.13 -6.79
CA HIS A 63 1.86 13.93 -5.59
C HIS A 63 3.23 14.58 -5.53
N TYR A 64 3.25 15.91 -5.62
CA TYR A 64 4.47 16.71 -5.51
C TYR A 64 4.58 17.33 -4.12
N HIS A 65 5.77 17.24 -3.52
CA HIS A 65 6.11 17.92 -2.28
C HIS A 65 7.32 18.82 -2.50
N LYS A 66 7.14 20.13 -2.31
CA LYS A 66 8.22 21.12 -2.42
C LYS A 66 7.89 22.40 -1.67
N GLU A 67 8.92 23.18 -1.35
CA GLU A 67 8.73 24.56 -0.92
C GLU A 67 8.17 25.43 -2.07
N SER A 68 7.16 26.24 -1.75
CA SER A 68 6.52 27.15 -2.69
C SER A 68 7.19 28.52 -2.67
N GLY A 69 7.36 29.15 -3.84
CA GLY A 69 7.94 30.49 -3.92
C GLY A 69 8.38 30.90 -5.33
N PRO A 70 8.66 32.19 -5.55
CA PRO A 70 9.22 32.66 -6.82
C PRO A 70 10.52 31.93 -7.16
N GLY A 71 10.62 31.39 -8.38
CA GLY A 71 11.83 30.72 -8.86
C GLY A 71 12.01 29.27 -8.41
N THR A 72 11.09 28.69 -7.61
CA THR A 72 11.19 27.29 -7.16
C THR A 72 10.51 26.29 -8.10
N GLY A 73 10.23 26.69 -9.35
CA GLY A 73 9.64 25.83 -10.37
C GLY A 73 10.63 24.79 -10.88
N MET A 74 10.14 23.58 -11.17
CA MET A 74 10.93 22.48 -11.70
C MET A 74 10.23 21.82 -12.88
N TRP A 75 11.01 21.20 -13.76
CA TRP A 75 10.52 20.30 -14.79
C TRP A 75 10.44 18.88 -14.23
N ASP A 76 9.33 18.21 -14.46
CA ASP A 76 9.16 16.80 -14.16
C ASP A 76 8.90 16.02 -15.46
N GLN A 77 9.62 14.92 -15.63
CA GLN A 77 9.40 13.94 -16.70
C GLN A 77 9.33 12.54 -16.09
N SER A 78 8.41 12.36 -15.15
CA SER A 78 8.16 11.05 -14.57
C SER A 78 7.70 10.05 -15.62
N ALA A 79 8.10 8.78 -15.45
CA ALA A 79 7.83 7.73 -16.41
C ALA A 79 7.33 6.45 -15.73
N ILE A 80 6.61 5.63 -16.51
CA ILE A 80 6.28 4.25 -16.15
C ILE A 80 6.90 3.30 -17.16
N GLY A 81 7.41 2.18 -16.67
CA GLY A 81 7.90 1.06 -17.45
C GLY A 81 7.09 -0.20 -17.19
N PHE A 82 6.75 -0.89 -18.26
CA PHE A 82 6.11 -2.20 -18.22
C PHE A 82 7.09 -3.25 -18.75
N VAL A 83 7.11 -4.40 -18.08
CA VAL A 83 7.70 -5.63 -18.61
C VAL A 83 6.52 -6.59 -18.76
N PHE A 84 6.22 -6.97 -20.00
CA PHE A 84 5.15 -7.91 -20.31
C PHE A 84 5.71 -9.32 -20.37
N HIS A 85 4.90 -10.31 -20.00
CA HIS A 85 5.26 -11.71 -20.18
C HIS A 85 5.09 -12.12 -21.64
N ASP A 86 6.06 -12.86 -22.18
CA ASP A 86 5.97 -13.46 -23.52
C ASP A 86 5.02 -14.68 -23.55
N LYS A 87 4.72 -15.24 -22.37
CA LYS A 87 3.84 -16.39 -22.16
C LYS A 87 2.60 -15.96 -21.36
N PRO A 88 1.47 -16.67 -21.48
CA PRO A 88 0.31 -16.44 -20.62
C PRO A 88 0.69 -16.51 -19.15
N ILE A 89 0.12 -15.62 -18.34
CA ILE A 89 0.15 -15.76 -16.88
C ILE A 89 -0.86 -16.84 -16.47
N HIS A 90 -0.56 -17.54 -15.38
CA HIS A 90 -1.44 -18.57 -14.80
C HIS A 90 -2.11 -18.10 -13.50
N HIS A 91 -1.61 -16.99 -12.93
CA HIS A 91 -2.12 -16.40 -11.70
C HIS A 91 -2.29 -14.89 -11.87
N ALA A 92 -3.53 -14.45 -12.03
CA ALA A 92 -3.87 -13.04 -12.03
C ALA A 92 -3.69 -12.47 -10.61
N VAL A 93 -2.78 -11.52 -10.47
CA VAL A 93 -2.50 -10.83 -9.21
C VAL A 93 -3.46 -9.66 -9.05
N SER A 94 -4.18 -9.68 -7.94
CA SER A 94 -4.99 -8.58 -7.42
C SER A 94 -4.21 -7.80 -6.37
N TRP A 95 -4.60 -6.54 -6.19
CA TRP A 95 -4.06 -5.67 -5.15
C TRP A 95 -5.21 -5.08 -4.36
N GLY A 96 -5.25 -5.40 -3.07
CA GLY A 96 -6.32 -4.99 -2.16
C GLY A 96 -5.77 -4.41 -0.87
N ALA A 97 -6.65 -3.89 -0.02
CA ALA A 97 -6.26 -3.34 1.29
C ALA A 97 -7.18 -3.83 2.40
N VAL A 98 -6.55 -4.27 3.49
CA VAL A 98 -7.20 -4.34 4.80
C VAL A 98 -6.94 -3.02 5.50
N GLY A 99 -7.92 -2.12 5.49
CA GLY A 99 -7.76 -0.76 5.98
C GLY A 99 -9.03 -0.13 6.52
N THR A 100 -8.90 1.08 7.08
CA THR A 100 -10.04 1.85 7.60
C THR A 100 -9.84 3.34 7.43
N MET A 101 -10.94 4.05 7.14
CA MET A 101 -11.00 5.51 7.17
C MET A 101 -11.51 6.03 8.52
N ALA A 102 -11.94 5.15 9.43
CA ALA A 102 -12.42 5.51 10.76
C ALA A 102 -11.23 5.77 11.71
N ILE A 103 -10.45 6.81 11.41
CA ILE A 103 -9.27 7.22 12.18
C ILE A 103 -9.65 8.40 13.09
N THR A 104 -9.27 8.32 14.36
CA THR A 104 -9.36 9.43 15.32
C THR A 104 -8.22 9.31 16.32
N ILE A 105 -7.06 9.86 15.99
CA ILE A 105 -5.88 9.89 16.86
C ILE A 105 -5.98 11.13 17.75
N PRO A 106 -6.06 11.00 19.08
CA PRO A 106 -6.15 12.14 19.97
C PRO A 106 -4.92 13.06 19.88
N ALA A 107 -5.14 14.34 20.21
CA ALA A 107 -4.05 15.27 20.44
C ALA A 107 -3.06 14.71 21.47
N TYR A 108 -1.76 14.89 21.22
CA TYR A 108 -0.65 14.50 22.10
C TYR A 108 -0.53 12.99 22.41
N ALA A 109 -1.27 12.10 21.73
CA ALA A 109 -1.15 10.66 21.94
C ALA A 109 0.18 10.15 21.38
N ASP A 110 1.03 9.53 22.20
CA ASP A 110 2.35 9.01 21.80
C ASP A 110 2.31 7.60 21.19
N ASN A 111 1.21 6.87 21.40
CA ASN A 111 1.03 5.51 20.92
C ASN A 111 -0.46 5.16 20.76
N HIS A 112 -1.08 5.65 19.70
CA HIS A 112 -2.48 5.35 19.37
C HIS A 112 -2.56 4.18 18.39
N GLU A 113 -3.33 3.15 18.72
CA GLU A 113 -3.54 1.99 17.85
C GLU A 113 -4.80 2.17 16.98
N VAL A 114 -4.68 1.87 15.69
CA VAL A 114 -5.81 1.71 14.76
C VAL A 114 -5.76 0.30 14.18
N VAL A 115 -6.94 -0.33 14.07
CA VAL A 115 -7.08 -1.72 13.63
C VAL A 115 -8.08 -1.81 12.49
N ALA A 116 -7.73 -2.59 11.46
CA ALA A 116 -8.64 -3.07 10.44
C ALA A 116 -8.53 -4.60 10.31
N GLN A 117 -9.57 -5.25 9.81
CA GLN A 117 -9.53 -6.68 9.56
C GLN A 117 -10.49 -7.07 8.45
N GLU A 118 -10.13 -8.12 7.73
CA GLU A 118 -10.92 -8.69 6.64
C GLU A 118 -10.84 -10.21 6.66
N VAL A 119 -11.93 -10.86 6.23
CA VAL A 119 -12.01 -12.32 6.08
C VAL A 119 -11.90 -12.66 4.60
N PHE A 120 -10.91 -13.46 4.24
CA PHE A 120 -10.71 -13.96 2.89
C PHE A 120 -11.64 -15.15 2.69
N SER A 121 -12.70 -14.98 1.91
CA SER A 121 -13.73 -16.03 1.70
C SER A 121 -13.29 -17.17 0.80
N GLU A 122 -12.18 -16.99 0.08
CA GLU A 122 -11.61 -17.95 -0.85
C GLU A 122 -10.20 -18.33 -0.42
N GLU A 123 -9.73 -19.51 -0.85
CA GLU A 123 -8.31 -19.84 -0.76
C GLU A 123 -7.52 -18.77 -1.51
N THR A 124 -6.52 -18.20 -0.83
CA THR A 124 -5.82 -17.02 -1.32
C THR A 124 -4.32 -17.26 -1.21
N THR A 125 -3.57 -16.89 -2.24
CA THR A 125 -2.11 -16.86 -2.20
C THR A 125 -1.64 -15.42 -2.03
N LEU A 126 -0.98 -15.12 -0.91
CA LEU A 126 -0.37 -13.81 -0.62
C LEU A 126 1.03 -13.75 -1.21
N LEU A 127 1.36 -12.61 -1.83
CA LEU A 127 2.64 -12.38 -2.53
C LEU A 127 3.47 -11.29 -1.88
N ALA A 128 2.83 -10.19 -1.46
CA ALA A 128 3.51 -9.10 -0.77
C ALA A 128 2.54 -8.38 0.18
N LEU A 129 3.12 -7.75 1.20
CA LEU A 129 2.42 -6.91 2.16
C LEU A 129 3.04 -5.51 2.15
N PHE A 130 2.21 -4.47 2.21
CA PHE A 130 2.68 -3.09 2.18
C PHE A 130 1.91 -2.22 3.17
N PRO A 131 2.46 -1.98 4.38
CA PRO A 131 1.85 -1.05 5.33
C PRO A 131 1.97 0.38 4.82
N HIS A 132 0.85 1.11 4.84
CA HIS A 132 0.81 2.52 4.47
C HIS A 132 0.16 3.36 5.58
N THR A 133 0.91 4.39 6.00
CA THR A 133 0.52 5.45 6.94
C THR A 133 1.16 6.77 6.52
N HIS A 134 0.76 7.89 7.12
CA HIS A 134 1.42 9.18 6.95
C HIS A 134 2.47 9.44 8.07
N LEU A 135 2.74 10.72 8.35
CA LEU A 135 3.89 11.16 9.16
C LEU A 135 3.87 10.66 10.61
N ARG A 136 2.72 10.26 11.14
CA ARG A 136 2.58 9.78 12.53
C ARG A 136 2.71 8.28 12.65
N GLY A 137 2.65 7.52 11.56
CA GLY A 137 2.84 6.08 11.61
C GLY A 137 4.21 5.71 12.20
N LYS A 138 4.21 4.81 13.21
CA LYS A 138 5.42 4.37 13.92
C LYS A 138 5.63 2.86 13.92
N ALA A 139 4.57 2.08 13.74
CA ALA A 139 4.66 0.62 13.65
C ALA A 139 3.48 0.03 12.87
N SER A 140 3.67 -1.18 12.33
CA SER A 140 2.59 -1.94 11.70
C SER A 140 2.75 -3.44 11.94
N LYS A 141 1.63 -4.16 11.99
CA LYS A 141 1.61 -5.61 12.18
C LYS A 141 0.44 -6.26 11.45
N TYR A 142 0.71 -7.38 10.79
CA TYR A 142 -0.26 -8.21 10.08
C TYR A 142 -0.30 -9.57 10.75
N THR A 143 -1.48 -9.97 11.21
CA THR A 143 -1.70 -11.28 11.82
C THR A 143 -2.80 -12.01 11.09
N ALA A 144 -2.49 -13.21 10.58
CA ALA A 144 -3.47 -14.16 10.07
C ALA A 144 -4.06 -14.97 11.23
N TYR A 145 -5.38 -15.09 11.24
CA TYR A 145 -6.14 -15.96 12.13
C TYR A 145 -6.83 -17.00 11.25
N TYR A 146 -6.41 -18.25 11.38
CA TYR A 146 -6.86 -19.34 10.52
C TYR A 146 -8.17 -19.96 11.01
N PRO A 147 -8.96 -20.61 10.12
CA PRO A 147 -10.22 -21.27 10.50
C PRO A 147 -10.07 -22.39 11.52
N ASP A 148 -8.88 -23.00 11.62
CA ASP A 148 -8.57 -24.05 12.59
C ASP A 148 -8.26 -23.51 14.00
N GLY A 149 -8.27 -22.18 14.16
CA GLY A 149 -7.99 -21.48 15.41
C GLY A 149 -6.52 -21.13 15.64
N THR A 150 -5.61 -21.48 14.73
CA THR A 150 -4.21 -21.06 14.80
C THR A 150 -4.04 -19.61 14.35
N GLU A 151 -2.95 -18.97 14.76
CA GLU A 151 -2.58 -17.63 14.33
C GLU A 151 -1.11 -17.56 13.90
N GLU A 152 -0.82 -16.64 12.99
CA GLU A 152 0.53 -16.39 12.48
C GLU A 152 0.75 -14.91 12.24
N VAL A 153 1.90 -14.40 12.68
CA VAL A 153 2.34 -13.06 12.31
C VAL A 153 2.95 -13.11 10.92
N LEU A 154 2.28 -12.49 9.95
CA LEU A 154 2.72 -12.43 8.57
C LEU A 154 3.79 -11.35 8.35
N LEU A 155 3.66 -10.23 9.05
CA LEU A 155 4.58 -9.10 8.99
C LEU A 155 4.56 -8.34 10.33
N ASP A 156 5.73 -7.97 10.82
CA ASP A 156 5.91 -7.13 12.01
C ASP A 156 6.97 -6.06 11.69
N VAL A 157 6.55 -4.80 11.60
CA VAL A 157 7.39 -3.62 11.35
C VAL A 157 7.34 -2.75 12.61
N PRO A 158 8.21 -2.99 13.61
CA PRO A 158 8.13 -2.33 14.90
C PRO A 158 8.63 -0.87 14.90
N ASN A 159 9.43 -0.51 13.89
CA ASN A 159 9.95 0.85 13.68
C ASN A 159 9.65 1.27 12.24
N TYR A 160 8.38 1.50 11.96
CA TYR A 160 7.96 1.99 10.65
C TYR A 160 8.50 3.40 10.42
N ASP A 161 9.06 3.64 9.24
CA ASP A 161 9.50 4.95 8.77
C ASP A 161 8.67 5.34 7.56
N PHE A 162 8.09 6.53 7.58
CA PHE A 162 7.32 7.08 6.48
C PHE A 162 8.11 7.17 5.17
N ASN A 163 9.44 7.28 5.24
CA ASN A 163 10.33 7.27 4.08
C ASN A 163 10.67 5.86 3.59
N TRP A 164 10.20 4.83 4.28
CA TRP A 164 10.39 3.41 3.95
C TRP A 164 9.06 2.77 3.55
N GLN A 165 8.45 3.31 2.49
CA GLN A 165 7.20 2.79 1.94
C GLN A 165 7.50 1.65 0.95
N THR A 166 7.91 0.49 1.46
CA THR A 166 8.37 -0.65 0.64
C THR A 166 7.43 -1.86 0.69
N ASN A 167 7.46 -2.66 -0.38
CA ASN A 167 6.77 -3.95 -0.44
C ASN A 167 7.57 -5.02 0.32
N TYR A 168 6.94 -5.66 1.30
CA TYR A 168 7.47 -6.84 1.96
C TYR A 168 7.02 -8.09 1.19
N VAL A 169 7.86 -8.52 0.25
CA VAL A 169 7.59 -9.67 -0.61
C VAL A 169 7.86 -10.97 0.16
N PHE A 170 6.92 -11.90 0.11
CA PHE A 170 7.13 -13.23 0.67
C PHE A 170 8.22 -13.96 -0.11
N LYS A 171 9.16 -14.61 0.60
CA LYS A 171 10.20 -15.43 -0.04
C LYS A 171 9.58 -16.54 -0.91
N GLU A 172 8.52 -17.14 -0.40
CA GLU A 172 7.68 -18.12 -1.11
C GLU A 172 6.23 -17.65 -0.97
N PRO A 173 5.43 -17.62 -2.06
CA PRO A 173 4.02 -17.25 -1.98
C PRO A 173 3.27 -18.00 -0.87
N LYS A 174 2.54 -17.27 -0.04
CA LYS A 174 1.88 -17.82 1.16
C LYS A 174 0.43 -18.15 0.85
N GLN A 175 0.11 -19.43 0.76
CA GLN A 175 -1.28 -19.87 0.70
C GLN A 175 -1.96 -19.76 2.07
N ILE A 176 -3.16 -19.18 2.09
CA ILE A 176 -4.05 -19.12 3.24
C ILE A 176 -5.41 -19.75 2.84
N PRO A 177 -6.01 -20.58 3.71
CA PRO A 177 -7.29 -21.20 3.42
C PRO A 177 -8.44 -20.17 3.44
N ALA A 178 -9.52 -20.49 2.74
CA ALA A 178 -10.78 -19.78 2.85
C ALA A 178 -11.24 -19.69 4.32
N GLY A 179 -11.73 -18.52 4.72
CA GLY A 179 -12.11 -18.19 6.09
C GLY A 179 -10.98 -17.61 6.94
N THR A 180 -9.76 -17.49 6.40
CA THR A 180 -8.67 -16.81 7.11
C THR A 180 -9.01 -15.34 7.31
N ARG A 181 -8.88 -14.85 8.54
CA ARG A 181 -9.04 -13.44 8.88
C ARG A 181 -7.68 -12.79 9.02
N ILE A 182 -7.39 -11.78 8.21
CA ILE A 182 -6.18 -10.97 8.38
C ILE A 182 -6.56 -9.73 9.19
N LYS A 183 -5.86 -9.52 10.30
CA LYS A 183 -5.94 -8.31 11.12
C LYS A 183 -4.69 -7.47 10.87
N VAL A 184 -4.89 -6.21 10.56
CA VAL A 184 -3.81 -5.23 10.41
C VAL A 184 -3.92 -4.21 11.54
N GLN A 185 -2.82 -4.04 12.27
CA GLN A 185 -2.68 -3.07 13.35
C GLN A 185 -1.62 -2.07 12.93
N MET A 186 -1.89 -0.79 13.16
CA MET A 186 -0.92 0.29 12.94
C MET A 186 -0.95 1.22 14.14
N TRP A 187 0.22 1.71 14.53
CA TRP A 187 0.39 2.62 15.65
C TRP A 187 0.84 3.98 15.17
N TYR A 188 0.33 5.03 15.82
CA TYR A 188 0.57 6.41 15.49
C TYR A 188 1.11 7.19 16.68
N ASP A 189 2.04 8.08 16.42
CA ASP A 189 2.68 8.98 17.37
C ASP A 189 2.32 10.44 17.01
N ASN A 190 1.46 11.05 17.81
CA ASN A 190 1.06 12.45 17.76
C ASN A 190 1.64 13.23 18.97
N SER A 191 2.70 12.72 19.61
CA SER A 191 3.38 13.39 20.72
C SER A 191 4.06 14.68 20.27
N GLU A 192 4.42 15.54 21.24
CA GLU A 192 5.21 16.74 20.98
C GLU A 192 6.60 16.40 20.40
N GLU A 193 7.23 15.30 20.83
CA GLU A 193 8.52 14.84 20.33
C GLU A 193 8.44 14.46 18.85
N ARG A 194 7.45 13.65 18.46
CA ARG A 194 7.24 13.32 17.05
C ARG A 194 6.90 14.56 16.23
N ALA A 195 6.13 15.48 16.80
CA ALA A 195 5.76 16.73 16.16
C ALA A 195 6.96 17.63 15.82
N GLU A 196 7.91 17.75 16.75
CA GLU A 196 9.14 18.50 16.53
C GLU A 196 9.99 17.88 15.40
N LEU A 197 10.09 16.55 15.38
CA LEU A 197 10.87 15.82 14.35
C LEU A 197 10.22 15.88 12.96
N ALA A 198 8.90 15.75 12.88
CA ALA A 198 8.17 15.64 11.61
C ALA A 198 7.61 16.98 11.11
N GLY A 199 7.71 18.06 11.89
CA GLY A 199 7.16 19.38 11.51
C GLY A 199 5.63 19.40 11.45
N ILE A 200 4.97 18.73 12.39
CA ILE A 200 3.49 18.58 12.45
C ILE A 200 2.93 19.19 13.74
N ASP A 201 1.63 19.49 13.76
CA ASP A 201 0.94 20.03 14.95
C ASP A 201 0.37 18.88 15.81
N PRO A 202 0.86 18.69 17.07
CA PRO A 202 0.39 17.63 17.96
C PRO A 202 -0.89 17.98 18.71
N SER A 203 -1.30 19.25 18.70
CA SER A 203 -2.49 19.74 19.43
C SER A 203 -3.81 19.38 18.75
N ARG A 204 -3.73 18.96 17.48
CA ARG A 204 -4.87 18.54 16.68
C ARG A 204 -5.21 17.08 16.95
N THR A 205 -6.50 16.80 17.06
CA THR A 205 -7.02 15.44 16.82
C THR A 205 -6.94 15.16 15.32
N ILE A 206 -6.39 14.00 14.97
CA ILE A 206 -6.10 13.64 13.58
C ILE A 206 -7.11 12.61 13.10
N HIS A 207 -7.57 12.80 11.87
CA HIS A 207 -8.53 11.96 11.19
C HIS A 207 -7.96 11.43 9.88
N PHE A 208 -8.76 10.60 9.20
CA PHE A 208 -8.44 10.20 7.84
C PHE A 208 -8.36 11.42 6.91
N GLY A 209 -7.32 11.50 6.09
CA GLY A 209 -7.17 12.58 5.13
C GLY A 209 -6.09 12.32 4.08
N GLN A 210 -6.19 13.02 2.95
CA GLN A 210 -5.18 13.00 1.88
C GLN A 210 -3.88 13.75 2.24
N PRO A 211 -3.89 14.88 2.97
CA PRO A 211 -2.66 15.54 3.37
C PRO A 211 -1.79 14.65 4.25
N THR A 212 -0.46 14.69 4.07
CA THR A 212 0.50 13.95 4.91
C THR A 212 0.48 14.36 6.39
N THR A 213 -0.13 15.52 6.70
CA THR A 213 -0.37 15.99 8.06
C THR A 213 -1.66 15.46 8.69
N ASP A 214 -2.52 14.83 7.90
CA ASP A 214 -3.60 13.96 8.38
C ASP A 214 -3.11 12.49 8.31
N GLU A 215 -3.97 11.49 8.47
CA GLU A 215 -3.52 10.08 8.47
C GLU A 215 -4.28 9.14 7.54
N MET A 216 -3.65 8.01 7.25
CA MET A 216 -4.23 6.87 6.54
C MET A 216 -3.87 5.56 7.24
N MET A 217 -4.73 4.56 7.12
CA MET A 217 -4.50 3.21 7.62
C MET A 217 -4.89 2.21 6.54
N PHE A 218 -3.89 1.75 5.78
CA PHE A 218 -4.08 0.74 4.75
C PHE A 218 -2.98 -0.31 4.81
N GLY A 219 -3.37 -1.54 5.12
CA GLY A 219 -2.51 -2.69 4.92
C GLY A 219 -2.71 -3.27 3.53
N TRP A 220 -1.90 -2.85 2.56
CA TRP A 220 -1.99 -3.33 1.19
C TRP A 220 -1.47 -4.76 1.05
N ILE A 221 -2.09 -5.52 0.16
CA ILE A 221 -1.79 -6.93 -0.07
C ILE A 221 -1.81 -7.20 -1.58
N ASP A 222 -0.71 -7.73 -2.11
CA ASP A 222 -0.70 -8.43 -3.40
C ASP A 222 -1.13 -9.88 -3.18
N TYR A 223 -2.16 -10.34 -3.90
CA TYR A 223 -2.69 -11.69 -3.75
C TYR A 223 -3.31 -12.25 -5.04
N THR A 224 -3.56 -13.55 -5.08
CA THR A 224 -4.41 -14.19 -6.09
C THR A 224 -5.36 -15.20 -5.44
N THR A 225 -6.57 -15.33 -5.97
CA THR A 225 -7.58 -16.32 -5.53
C THR A 225 -7.79 -17.44 -6.55
N GLU A 226 -7.11 -17.38 -7.69
CA GLU A 226 -7.09 -18.47 -8.65
C GLU A 226 -6.33 -19.65 -8.03
N LYS A 227 -6.93 -20.84 -8.07
CA LYS A 227 -6.24 -22.05 -7.62
C LYS A 227 -4.93 -22.18 -8.38
N VAL A 228 -3.86 -22.52 -7.67
CA VAL A 228 -2.65 -23.05 -8.31
C VAL A 228 -3.04 -24.36 -8.98
N SER A 229 -3.51 -24.31 -10.23
CA SER A 229 -3.55 -25.50 -11.06
C SER A 229 -2.09 -25.84 -11.33
N GLN A 230 -1.58 -26.88 -10.67
CA GLN A 230 -0.48 -27.63 -11.22
C GLN A 230 -0.96 -28.12 -12.59
N SER A 231 -0.68 -27.37 -13.64
CA SER A 231 -0.68 -27.96 -14.97
C SER A 231 0.58 -28.81 -15.02
N ASP A 232 0.37 -30.11 -14.86
CA ASP A 232 1.22 -31.12 -15.48
C ASP A 232 1.42 -30.72 -16.96
N ASP A 233 2.67 -30.39 -17.32
CA ASP A 233 3.39 -30.84 -18.53
C ASP A 233 4.77 -30.18 -18.66
#